data_AF-A0A5C6BSX4-F1
#
_entry.id   AF-A0A5C6BSX4-F1
#
_cell.length_a   1.000
_cell.length_b   1.000
_cell.length_c   1.000
_cell.angle_alpha   90.00
_cell.angle_beta   90.00
_cell.angle_gamma   90.00
#
_symmetry.space_group_name_H-M   'P 1'
#
loop_
_entity.id
_entity.type
_entity.pdbx_description
1 polymer ?
#
loop_
_entity_poly.entity_id
_entity_poly.type
_entity_poly.pdbx_seq_one_letter_code
_entity_poly.pdbx_strand_id
1 'polypeptide(L)'
;MPAEPYLLELGNRLSAGLAGLDPQRRERHRRFILAQQTADGGFCGRETPEELRDPGDEDAPRESDLYYSAFAVRSLAVMGAITADDCRPIAGYLKSIDPFGGSVIDIVSWLYCALIVQTTAGIDVLAEHDPDWPVHLAEFLESFRTEDGGYAKTHEGAAGSTYHTFLIALCYELIGRTIPHPDRLVQFIYDRQREDGGFVEIGPMKRSGTNPTAAAVAVLRMYNAFDDEFHQDVRAFLREVRGDEGGFQANTRIPFSDSLSTFTGLLTCQDLGIDNVVKPHTVERFINALEFPDGGFRGAGWDEQADVEYTFYALGVLGLLGTGDKPS
;
A
#
# COMPACT_ATOMS: atom_id res chain seq x y z
N MET A 1 20.34 -14.62 -10.11
CA MET A 1 20.18 -13.22 -9.68
C MET A 1 19.25 -13.25 -8.49
N PRO A 2 19.47 -12.46 -7.43
CA PRO A 2 18.43 -12.30 -6.41
C PRO A 2 17.14 -11.83 -7.09
N ALA A 3 15.99 -12.25 -6.57
CA ALA A 3 14.71 -11.75 -7.06
C ALA A 3 14.65 -10.22 -6.90
N GLU A 4 13.99 -9.53 -7.82
CA GLU A 4 13.72 -8.10 -7.70
C GLU A 4 12.86 -7.87 -6.44
N PRO A 5 13.16 -6.86 -5.59
CA PRO A 5 12.34 -6.56 -4.42
C PRO A 5 10.86 -6.36 -4.77
N TYR A 6 9.95 -6.89 -3.94
CA TYR A 6 8.51 -6.92 -4.25
C TYR A 6 7.92 -5.53 -4.58
N LEU A 7 8.28 -4.51 -3.80
CA LEU A 7 7.77 -3.14 -4.02
C LEU A 7 8.28 -2.51 -5.31
N LEU A 8 9.50 -2.86 -5.74
CA LEU A 8 10.06 -2.35 -6.98
C LEU A 8 9.37 -2.99 -8.18
N GLU A 9 9.17 -4.31 -8.14
CA GLU A 9 8.41 -5.04 -9.16
C GLU A 9 6.99 -4.48 -9.29
N LEU A 10 6.28 -4.31 -8.16
CA LEU A 10 4.94 -3.73 -8.13
C LEU A 10 4.94 -2.30 -8.69
N GLY A 11 5.87 -1.43 -8.25
CA GLY A 11 5.98 -0.06 -8.76
C GLY A 11 6.18 -0.01 -10.27
N ASN A 12 7.08 -0.84 -10.81
CA ASN A 12 7.35 -0.95 -12.24
C ASN A 12 6.11 -1.41 -13.02
N ARG A 13 5.40 -2.41 -12.49
CA ARG A 13 4.16 -2.94 -13.07
C ARG A 13 3.08 -1.87 -13.17
N LEU A 14 2.85 -1.13 -12.08
CA LEU A 14 1.84 -0.07 -12.04
C LEU A 14 2.20 1.06 -13.01
N SER A 15 3.46 1.49 -13.02
CA SER A 15 3.96 2.52 -13.95
C SER A 15 3.78 2.11 -15.41
N ALA A 16 4.11 0.86 -15.75
CA ALA A 16 3.94 0.35 -17.10
C ALA A 16 2.46 0.36 -17.54
N GLY A 17 1.54 -0.02 -16.65
CA GLY A 17 0.12 0.01 -16.94
C GLY A 17 -0.48 1.41 -17.06
N LEU A 18 0.07 2.38 -16.31
CA LEU A 18 -0.34 3.79 -16.34
C LEU A 18 0.36 4.62 -17.43
N ALA A 19 1.30 4.04 -18.17
CA ALA A 19 2.05 4.74 -19.23
C ALA A 19 1.12 5.37 -20.28
N GLY A 20 0.00 4.70 -20.59
CA GLY A 20 -1.01 5.18 -21.53
C GLY A 20 -1.92 6.31 -21.02
N LEU A 21 -2.00 6.51 -19.69
CA LEU A 21 -3.01 7.37 -19.05
C LEU A 21 -3.12 8.73 -19.74
N ASP A 22 -4.34 9.13 -20.09
CA ASP A 22 -4.61 10.41 -20.75
C ASP A 22 -3.85 11.56 -20.06
N PRO A 23 -3.08 12.38 -20.81
CA PRO A 23 -2.26 13.42 -20.21
C PRO A 23 -3.05 14.45 -19.39
N GLN A 24 -4.28 14.77 -19.78
CA GLN A 24 -5.11 15.71 -19.02
C GLN A 24 -5.58 15.08 -17.72
N ARG A 25 -6.00 13.81 -17.75
CA ARG A 25 -6.37 13.03 -16.57
C ARG A 25 -5.21 12.89 -15.59
N ARG A 26 -4.02 12.55 -16.09
CA ARG A 26 -2.77 12.50 -15.31
C ARG A 26 -2.50 13.83 -14.61
N GLU A 27 -2.62 14.94 -15.34
CA GLU A 27 -2.40 16.28 -14.80
C GLU A 27 -3.43 16.68 -13.74
N ARG A 28 -4.71 16.29 -13.88
CA ARG A 28 -5.72 16.52 -12.83
C ARG A 28 -5.36 15.80 -11.54
N HIS A 29 -5.00 14.52 -11.62
CA HIS A 29 -4.55 13.75 -10.45
C HIS A 29 -3.28 14.32 -9.82
N ARG A 30 -2.29 14.69 -10.65
CA ARG A 30 -1.05 15.34 -10.19
C ARG A 30 -1.37 16.61 -9.39
N ARG A 31 -2.22 17.49 -9.93
CA ARG A 31 -2.63 18.73 -9.27
C ARG A 31 -3.37 18.47 -7.97
N PHE A 32 -4.31 17.53 -7.96
CA PHE A 32 -5.03 17.15 -6.74
C PHE A 32 -4.06 16.70 -5.63
N ILE A 33 -3.11 15.81 -5.94
CA ILE A 33 -2.14 15.29 -4.97
C ILE A 33 -1.23 16.41 -4.45
N LEU A 34 -0.66 17.23 -5.33
CA LEU A 34 0.23 18.32 -4.92
C LEU A 34 -0.48 19.43 -4.14
N ALA A 35 -1.79 19.61 -4.33
CA ALA A 35 -2.57 20.52 -3.51
C ALA A 35 -2.68 20.07 -2.04
N GLN A 36 -2.35 18.81 -1.72
CA GLN A 36 -2.29 18.31 -0.34
C GLN A 36 -0.89 18.48 0.29
N GLN A 37 0.10 19.01 -0.44
CA GLN A 37 1.43 19.26 0.12
C GLN A 37 1.38 20.45 1.07
N THR A 38 1.93 20.28 2.27
CA THR A 38 2.01 21.36 3.27
C THR A 38 3.32 22.13 3.13
N ALA A 39 3.48 23.21 3.91
CA ALA A 39 4.65 24.09 3.85
C ALA A 39 5.97 23.40 4.28
N ASP A 40 5.91 22.32 5.05
CA ASP A 40 7.11 21.56 5.46
C ASP A 40 7.60 20.58 4.37
N GLY A 41 6.79 20.37 3.32
CA GLY A 41 7.07 19.49 2.19
C GLY A 41 6.44 18.11 2.26
N GLY A 42 5.87 17.71 3.40
CA GLY A 42 5.03 16.53 3.54
C GLY A 42 3.62 16.76 3.00
N PHE A 43 2.78 15.72 3.06
CA PHE A 43 1.40 15.76 2.60
C PHE A 43 0.45 15.47 3.75
N CYS A 44 -0.67 16.17 3.79
CA CYS A 44 -1.66 16.01 4.85
C CYS A 44 -2.68 14.89 4.54
N GLY A 45 -3.25 14.34 5.60
CA GLY A 45 -4.37 13.39 5.56
C GLY A 45 -5.69 14.03 5.18
N ARG A 46 -6.79 13.27 5.17
CA ARG A 46 -8.14 13.79 4.90
C ARG A 46 -8.48 15.04 5.71
N GLU A 47 -9.24 15.95 5.11
CA GLU A 47 -9.81 17.06 5.87
C GLU A 47 -10.81 16.54 6.89
N THR A 48 -10.61 16.91 8.15
CA THR A 48 -11.59 16.66 9.21
C THR A 48 -12.82 17.52 8.92
N PRO A 49 -14.03 16.93 8.79
CA PRO A 49 -15.25 17.71 8.60
C PRO A 49 -15.40 18.79 9.67
N GLU A 50 -15.87 19.98 9.31
CA GLU A 50 -16.00 21.12 10.23
C GLU A 50 -16.74 20.76 11.53
N GLU A 51 -17.77 19.91 11.42
CA GLU A 51 -18.58 19.42 12.54
C GLU A 51 -17.81 18.57 13.58
N LEU A 52 -16.65 18.04 13.18
CA LEU A 52 -15.77 17.20 13.99
C LEU A 52 -14.48 17.93 14.41
N ARG A 53 -14.29 19.18 14.01
CA ARG A 53 -13.12 19.99 14.41
C ARG A 53 -13.32 20.54 15.82
N ASP A 54 -12.23 20.60 16.58
CA ASP A 54 -12.26 21.23 17.89
C ASP A 54 -12.53 22.75 17.74
N PRO A 55 -13.39 23.35 18.59
CA PRO A 55 -13.66 24.79 18.53
C PRO A 55 -12.37 25.62 18.66
N GLY A 56 -12.05 26.43 17.66
CA GLY A 56 -10.82 27.22 17.57
C GLY A 56 -9.74 26.66 16.63
N ASP A 57 -9.97 25.48 16.05
CA ASP A 57 -9.05 24.83 15.10
C ASP A 57 -9.43 25.08 13.63
N GLU A 58 -10.36 26.03 13.39
CA GLU A 58 -10.93 26.38 12.09
C GLU A 58 -9.83 26.84 11.10
N ASP A 59 -8.88 27.63 11.60
CA ASP A 59 -7.75 28.20 10.84
C ASP A 59 -6.42 27.46 11.06
N ALA A 60 -6.40 26.35 11.81
CA ALA A 60 -5.17 25.62 12.06
C ALA A 60 -4.60 25.04 10.74
N PRO A 61 -3.29 25.19 10.50
CA PRO A 61 -2.66 24.63 9.31
C PRO A 61 -2.77 23.11 9.35
N ARG A 62 -3.13 22.50 8.22
CA ARG A 62 -3.13 21.04 8.09
C ARG A 62 -1.72 20.51 8.29
N GLU A 63 -1.58 19.53 9.17
CA GLU A 63 -0.30 18.90 9.48
C GLU A 63 0.04 17.81 8.46
N SER A 64 1.33 17.69 8.15
CA SER A 64 1.83 16.60 7.31
C SER A 64 1.75 15.26 8.04
N ASP A 65 1.27 14.25 7.33
CA ASP A 65 1.20 12.88 7.79
C ASP A 65 2.13 12.02 6.90
N LEU A 66 3.01 11.25 7.52
CA LEU A 66 4.03 10.49 6.81
C LEU A 66 3.43 9.34 5.98
N TYR A 67 2.37 8.70 6.47
CA TYR A 67 1.63 7.66 5.76
C TYR A 67 0.99 8.24 4.49
N TYR A 68 0.33 9.40 4.60
CA TYR A 68 -0.24 10.12 3.45
C TYR A 68 0.83 10.65 2.50
N SER A 69 1.96 11.11 3.02
CA SER A 69 3.12 11.51 2.23
C SER A 69 3.61 10.35 1.36
N ALA A 70 3.67 9.13 1.90
CA ALA A 70 4.02 7.96 1.11
C ALA A 70 3.02 7.68 0.00
N PHE A 71 1.70 7.77 0.23
CA PHE A 71 0.72 7.60 -0.86
C PHE A 71 0.79 8.69 -1.92
N ALA A 72 1.02 9.94 -1.53
CA ALA A 72 1.20 11.04 -2.47
C ALA A 72 2.40 10.79 -3.37
N VAL A 73 3.56 10.53 -2.77
CA VAL A 73 4.81 10.26 -3.49
C VAL A 73 4.69 9.03 -4.38
N ARG A 74 4.09 7.95 -3.88
CA ARG A 74 3.78 6.73 -4.66
C ARG A 74 2.92 7.02 -5.87
N SER A 75 1.82 7.76 -5.68
CA SER A 75 0.89 8.09 -6.75
C SER A 75 1.57 8.91 -7.85
N LEU A 76 2.34 9.92 -7.46
CA LEU A 76 3.11 10.75 -8.40
C LEU A 76 4.17 9.91 -9.13
N ALA A 77 4.85 9.00 -8.43
CA ALA A 77 5.85 8.12 -9.01
C ALA A 77 5.25 7.15 -10.03
N VAL A 78 4.19 6.40 -9.68
CA VAL A 78 3.59 5.41 -10.60
C VAL A 78 2.90 6.05 -11.80
N MET A 79 2.46 7.30 -11.70
CA MET A 79 1.97 8.05 -12.86
C MET A 79 3.09 8.61 -13.76
N GLY A 80 4.35 8.53 -13.34
CA GLY A 80 5.47 9.22 -13.99
C GLY A 80 5.32 10.75 -13.94
N ALA A 81 4.71 11.27 -12.87
CA ALA A 81 4.31 12.67 -12.71
C ALA A 81 5.14 13.44 -11.66
N ILE A 82 5.98 12.74 -10.88
CA ILE A 82 6.92 13.34 -9.94
C ILE A 82 8.15 13.89 -10.66
N THR A 83 8.61 15.08 -10.26
CA THR A 83 9.80 15.73 -10.80
C THR A 83 10.88 15.90 -9.74
N ALA A 84 12.11 16.18 -10.17
CA ALA A 84 13.21 16.48 -9.24
C ALA A 84 12.93 17.71 -8.36
N ASP A 85 12.16 18.69 -8.84
CA ASP A 85 11.79 19.87 -8.06
C ASP A 85 10.72 19.55 -7.02
N ASP A 86 9.77 18.65 -7.33
CA ASP A 86 8.80 18.15 -6.33
C ASP A 86 9.52 17.40 -5.19
N CYS A 87 10.61 16.67 -5.50
CA CYS A 87 11.37 15.92 -4.50
C CYS A 87 12.15 16.78 -3.49
N ARG A 88 12.47 18.05 -3.81
CA ARG A 88 13.25 18.91 -2.91
C ARG A 88 12.54 19.20 -1.58
N PRO A 89 11.28 19.70 -1.56
CA PRO A 89 10.54 19.87 -0.31
C PRO A 89 10.28 18.54 0.40
N ILE A 90 9.98 17.46 -0.32
CA ILE A 90 9.80 16.13 0.27
C ILE A 90 11.07 15.69 1.02
N ALA A 91 12.25 15.87 0.42
CA ALA A 91 13.51 15.56 1.07
C ALA A 91 13.74 16.41 2.34
N GLY A 92 13.31 17.69 2.31
CA GLY A 92 13.34 18.57 3.49
C GLY A 92 12.47 18.03 4.63
N TYR A 93 11.23 17.64 4.32
CA TYR A 93 10.32 16.99 5.26
C TYR A 93 10.92 15.70 5.85
N LEU A 94 11.41 14.78 5.00
CA LEU A 94 11.99 13.51 5.45
C LEU A 94 13.19 13.70 6.38
N LYS A 95 14.05 14.70 6.13
CA LYS A 95 15.19 15.03 6.99
C LYS A 95 14.80 15.61 8.36
N SER A 96 13.57 16.09 8.49
CA SER A 96 13.05 16.60 9.77
C SER A 96 12.50 15.50 10.67
N ILE A 97 12.31 14.29 10.12
CA ILE A 97 11.76 13.12 10.81
C ILE A 97 12.91 12.20 11.21
N ASP A 98 12.87 11.69 12.44
CA ASP A 98 13.66 10.51 12.80
C ASP A 98 12.93 9.25 12.31
N PRO A 99 13.39 8.59 11.24
CA PRO A 99 12.68 7.45 10.67
C PRO A 99 12.70 6.24 11.59
N PHE A 100 13.60 6.18 12.58
CA PHE A 100 13.81 4.99 13.42
C PHE A 100 13.10 5.09 14.79
N GLY A 101 12.44 6.22 15.08
CA GLY A 101 11.64 6.41 16.30
C GLY A 101 10.13 6.17 16.12
N GLY A 102 9.68 5.93 14.89
CA GLY A 102 8.25 5.79 14.55
C GLY A 102 7.71 4.36 14.65
N SER A 103 6.43 4.22 14.28
CA SER A 103 5.82 2.90 14.08
C SER A 103 6.39 2.21 12.83
N VAL A 104 6.13 0.91 12.68
CA VAL A 104 6.51 0.17 11.45
C VAL A 104 5.90 0.80 10.19
N ILE A 105 4.70 1.36 10.30
CA ILE A 105 4.02 2.08 9.21
C ILE A 105 4.80 3.34 8.82
N ASP A 106 5.30 4.07 9.82
CA ASP A 106 6.11 5.27 9.59
C ASP A 106 7.43 4.91 8.90
N ILE A 107 8.10 3.86 9.39
CA ILE A 107 9.37 3.36 8.83
C ILE A 107 9.21 3.01 7.35
N VAL A 108 8.23 2.18 6.99
CA VAL A 108 8.05 1.78 5.58
C VAL A 108 7.65 2.97 4.70
N SER A 109 6.84 3.88 5.23
CA SER A 109 6.41 5.11 4.54
C SER A 109 7.60 6.01 4.25
N TRP A 110 8.46 6.21 5.25
CA TRP A 110 9.69 7.00 5.12
C TRP A 110 10.67 6.37 4.13
N LEU A 111 10.96 5.08 4.25
CA LEU A 111 11.90 4.37 3.37
C LEU A 111 11.45 4.43 1.92
N TYR A 112 10.15 4.30 1.67
CA TYR A 112 9.60 4.42 0.31
C TYR A 112 9.80 5.84 -0.24
N CYS A 113 9.45 6.86 0.53
CA CYS A 113 9.65 8.25 0.12
C CYS A 113 11.14 8.54 -0.16
N ALA A 114 12.04 8.08 0.72
CA ALA A 114 13.48 8.21 0.56
C ALA A 114 13.97 7.56 -0.74
N LEU A 115 13.50 6.34 -1.05
CA LEU A 115 13.83 5.63 -2.29
C LEU A 115 13.39 6.43 -3.54
N ILE A 116 12.16 6.95 -3.57
CA ILE A 116 11.67 7.74 -4.72
C ILE A 116 12.43 9.06 -4.86
N VAL A 117 12.69 9.75 -3.75
CA VAL A 117 13.49 11.00 -3.74
C VAL A 117 14.90 10.75 -4.26
N GLN A 118 15.54 9.66 -3.83
CA GLN A 118 16.88 9.30 -4.27
C GLN A 118 16.92 8.93 -5.76
N THR A 119 15.97 8.10 -6.22
CA THR A 119 15.93 7.63 -7.61
C THR A 119 15.50 8.71 -8.61
N THR A 120 14.64 9.65 -8.19
CA THR A 120 14.11 10.72 -9.05
C THR A 120 15.03 11.95 -9.09
N ALA A 121 15.57 12.35 -7.93
CA ALA A 121 16.29 13.61 -7.78
C ALA A 121 17.76 13.46 -7.38
N GLY A 122 18.24 12.24 -7.13
CA GLY A 122 19.60 11.99 -6.66
C GLY A 122 19.87 12.50 -5.24
N ILE A 123 18.83 12.79 -4.46
CA ILE A 123 18.96 13.29 -3.09
C ILE A 123 18.97 12.09 -2.14
N ASP A 124 20.14 11.82 -1.55
CA ASP A 124 20.28 10.81 -0.51
C ASP A 124 19.98 11.43 0.85
N VAL A 125 18.81 11.11 1.41
CA VAL A 125 18.38 11.57 2.75
C VAL A 125 19.03 10.77 3.88
N LEU A 126 19.68 9.64 3.59
CA LEU A 126 20.39 8.80 4.54
C LEU A 126 21.90 9.08 4.57
N ALA A 127 22.42 9.95 3.70
CA ALA A 127 23.85 10.19 3.54
C ALA A 127 24.59 10.62 4.83
N GLU A 128 23.89 11.27 5.76
CA GLU A 128 24.44 11.75 7.04
C GLU A 128 24.18 10.78 8.21
N HIS A 129 23.42 9.70 7.98
CA HIS A 129 23.18 8.68 8.99
C HIS A 129 24.38 7.75 9.15
N ASP A 130 24.45 7.09 10.31
CA ASP A 130 25.44 6.06 10.59
C ASP A 130 25.41 4.97 9.49
N PRO A 131 26.56 4.56 8.90
CA PRO A 131 26.58 3.57 7.83
C PRO A 131 25.98 2.20 8.19
N ASP A 132 25.94 1.85 9.48
CA ASP A 132 25.31 0.65 10.02
C ASP A 132 23.82 0.84 10.34
N TRP A 133 23.20 1.96 9.94
CA TRP A 133 21.75 2.18 10.07
C TRP A 133 20.90 0.99 9.56
N PRO A 134 21.24 0.25 8.47
CA PRO A 134 20.44 -0.91 8.06
C PRO A 134 20.55 -2.07 9.06
N VAL A 135 21.67 -2.20 9.78
CA VAL A 135 21.84 -3.19 10.85
C VAL A 135 20.93 -2.81 12.01
N HIS A 136 21.05 -1.57 12.49
CA HIS A 136 20.30 -1.09 13.65
C HIS A 136 18.79 -1.13 13.40
N LEU A 137 18.34 -0.74 12.19
CA LEU A 137 16.93 -0.86 11.83
C LEU A 137 16.49 -2.33 11.76
N ALA A 138 17.30 -3.24 11.21
CA ALA A 138 16.96 -4.67 11.21
C ALA A 138 16.84 -5.25 12.63
N GLU A 139 17.69 -4.83 13.57
CA GLU A 139 17.59 -5.21 14.99
C GLU A 139 16.33 -4.63 15.65
N PHE A 140 16.00 -3.37 15.35
CA PHE A 140 14.78 -2.73 15.83
C PHE A 140 13.52 -3.44 15.30
N LEU A 141 13.46 -3.74 13.99
CA LEU A 141 12.34 -4.48 13.39
C LEU A 141 12.21 -5.89 14.00
N GLU A 142 13.33 -6.58 14.24
CA GLU A 142 13.31 -7.90 14.86
C GLU A 142 12.74 -7.88 16.29
N SER A 143 12.86 -6.75 17.00
CA SER A 143 12.31 -6.61 18.35
C SER A 143 10.77 -6.70 18.43
N PHE A 144 10.07 -6.56 17.31
CA PHE A 144 8.61 -6.74 17.22
C PHE A 144 8.20 -8.20 17.03
N ARG A 145 9.15 -9.13 16.83
CA ARG A 145 8.84 -10.54 16.61
C ARG A 145 8.20 -11.15 17.86
N THR A 146 7.10 -11.87 17.66
CA THR A 146 6.40 -12.56 18.74
C THR A 146 6.65 -14.07 18.72
N GLU A 147 6.21 -14.76 19.77
CA GLU A 147 6.40 -16.21 19.91
C GLU A 147 5.74 -17.02 18.78
N ASP A 148 4.66 -16.50 18.20
CA ASP A 148 3.94 -17.16 17.09
C ASP A 148 4.68 -17.08 15.74
N GLY A 149 5.80 -16.36 15.68
CA GLY A 149 6.64 -16.24 14.48
C GLY A 149 6.33 -15.02 13.61
N GLY A 150 5.21 -14.33 13.83
CA GLY A 150 4.90 -13.06 13.19
C GLY A 150 5.38 -11.86 14.00
N TYR A 151 5.02 -10.68 13.53
CA TYR A 151 5.40 -9.40 14.15
C TYR A 151 4.19 -8.65 14.69
N ALA A 152 4.32 -8.12 15.90
CA ALA A 152 3.27 -7.33 16.55
C ALA A 152 3.21 -5.90 15.99
N LYS A 153 2.06 -5.25 16.20
CA LYS A 153 1.88 -3.82 15.90
C LYS A 153 2.70 -2.91 16.81
N THR A 154 2.83 -3.28 18.08
CA THR A 154 3.60 -2.54 19.09
C THR A 154 4.44 -3.52 19.91
N HIS A 155 5.44 -3.02 20.63
CA HIS A 155 6.28 -3.85 21.52
C HIS A 155 5.51 -4.51 22.67
N GLU A 156 4.37 -3.94 23.07
CA GLU A 156 3.48 -4.52 24.08
C GLU A 156 2.55 -5.60 23.51
N GLY A 157 2.51 -5.75 22.18
CA GLY A 157 1.64 -6.72 21.51
C GLY A 157 2.10 -8.16 21.74
N ALA A 158 1.22 -8.97 22.32
CA ALA A 158 1.53 -10.37 22.63
C ALA A 158 1.41 -11.34 21.43
N ALA A 159 0.93 -10.87 20.28
CA ALA A 159 0.68 -11.72 19.11
C ALA A 159 0.99 -10.98 17.80
N GLY A 160 1.39 -11.75 16.79
CA GLY A 160 1.68 -11.22 15.47
C GLY A 160 0.42 -10.77 14.72
N SER A 161 0.59 -9.73 13.90
CA SER A 161 -0.38 -9.20 12.96
C SER A 161 0.05 -9.56 11.53
N THR A 162 -0.87 -10.04 10.71
CA THR A 162 -0.57 -10.39 9.30
C THR A 162 -0.06 -9.16 8.53
N TYR A 163 -0.75 -8.03 8.68
CA TYR A 163 -0.35 -6.80 8.02
C TYR A 163 1.02 -6.27 8.49
N HIS A 164 1.28 -6.22 9.81
CA HIS A 164 2.58 -5.74 10.31
C HIS A 164 3.72 -6.67 9.94
N THR A 165 3.46 -7.98 9.93
CA THR A 165 4.41 -8.98 9.44
C THR A 165 4.81 -8.73 7.98
N PHE A 166 3.83 -8.41 7.12
CA PHE A 166 4.07 -8.01 5.74
C PHE A 166 4.89 -6.70 5.65
N LEU A 167 4.53 -5.67 6.41
CA LEU A 167 5.28 -4.40 6.40
C LEU A 167 6.74 -4.58 6.83
N ILE A 168 7.00 -5.41 7.83
CA ILE A 168 8.37 -5.69 8.27
C ILE A 168 9.15 -6.44 7.18
N ALA A 169 8.54 -7.44 6.53
CA ALA A 169 9.17 -8.12 5.40
C ALA A 169 9.56 -7.14 4.28
N LEU A 170 8.70 -6.16 3.98
CA LEU A 170 9.01 -5.07 3.05
C LEU A 170 10.18 -4.20 3.51
N CYS A 171 10.22 -3.83 4.80
CA CYS A 171 11.34 -3.08 5.34
C CYS A 171 12.66 -3.85 5.18
N TYR A 172 12.69 -5.16 5.45
CA TYR A 172 13.88 -5.98 5.23
C TYR A 172 14.35 -5.95 3.77
N GLU A 173 13.44 -6.10 2.79
CA GLU A 173 13.79 -5.96 1.37
C GLU A 173 14.34 -4.57 1.04
N LEU A 174 13.70 -3.50 1.51
CA LEU A 174 14.10 -2.11 1.23
C LEU A 174 15.47 -1.76 1.78
N ILE A 175 15.85 -2.32 2.93
CA ILE A 175 17.16 -2.11 3.55
C ILE A 175 18.22 -3.13 3.11
N GLY A 176 17.87 -4.01 2.15
CA GLY A 176 18.77 -5.00 1.58
C GLY A 176 19.21 -6.09 2.58
N ARG A 177 18.34 -6.46 3.52
CA ARG A 177 18.62 -7.44 4.59
C ARG A 177 17.69 -8.64 4.47
N THR A 178 18.15 -9.78 4.98
CA THR A 178 17.32 -10.99 5.09
C THR A 178 16.60 -10.99 6.43
N ILE A 179 15.31 -11.31 6.43
CA ILE A 179 14.56 -11.50 7.66
C ILE A 179 15.11 -12.71 8.45
N PRO A 180 15.23 -12.62 9.79
CA PRO A 180 15.56 -13.79 10.61
C PRO A 180 14.47 -14.86 10.54
N HIS A 181 14.85 -16.14 10.65
CA HIS A 181 13.93 -17.28 10.78
C HIS A 181 12.77 -17.29 9.77
N PRO A 182 13.03 -17.28 8.45
CA PRO A 182 11.98 -17.22 7.42
C PRO A 182 10.98 -18.37 7.50
N ASP A 183 11.40 -19.57 7.92
CA ASP A 183 10.48 -20.70 8.09
C ASP A 183 9.41 -20.45 9.15
N ARG A 184 9.77 -19.74 10.24
CA ARG A 184 8.80 -19.35 11.30
C ARG A 184 7.84 -18.28 10.80
N LEU A 185 8.32 -17.38 9.95
CA LEU A 185 7.49 -16.36 9.30
C LEU A 185 6.44 -17.02 8.40
N VAL A 186 6.88 -17.95 7.54
CA VAL A 186 6.00 -18.69 6.62
C VAL A 186 4.98 -19.50 7.42
N GLN A 187 5.39 -20.21 8.47
CA GLN A 187 4.46 -20.95 9.33
C GLN A 187 3.43 -20.03 9.99
N PHE A 188 3.87 -18.87 10.51
CA PHE A 188 2.96 -17.87 11.07
C PHE A 188 1.89 -17.46 10.05
N ILE A 189 2.28 -17.18 8.80
CA ILE A 189 1.33 -16.78 7.76
C ILE A 189 0.33 -17.91 7.48
N TYR A 190 0.76 -19.16 7.34
CA TYR A 190 -0.15 -20.29 7.17
C TYR A 190 -1.12 -20.46 8.35
N ASP A 191 -0.68 -20.20 9.59
CA ASP A 191 -1.54 -20.21 10.78
C ASP A 191 -2.60 -19.08 10.76
N ARG A 192 -2.52 -18.14 9.82
CA ARG A 192 -3.54 -17.10 9.58
C ARG A 192 -4.55 -17.47 8.50
N GLN A 193 -4.38 -18.58 7.78
CA GLN A 193 -5.36 -19.05 6.80
C GLN A 193 -6.62 -19.61 7.47
N ARG A 194 -7.78 -19.50 6.83
CA ARG A 194 -9.06 -20.07 7.30
C ARG A 194 -9.62 -21.05 6.28
N GLU A 195 -10.65 -21.79 6.69
CA GLU A 195 -11.37 -22.75 5.85
C GLU A 195 -12.01 -22.12 4.60
N ASP A 196 -12.24 -20.80 4.62
CA ASP A 196 -12.71 -20.04 3.45
C ASP A 196 -11.59 -19.81 2.40
N GLY A 197 -10.36 -20.23 2.70
CA GLY A 197 -9.17 -20.13 1.87
C GLY A 197 -8.41 -18.81 1.97
N GLY A 198 -9.00 -17.80 2.60
CA GLY A 198 -8.38 -16.49 2.82
C GLY A 198 -7.59 -16.44 4.12
N PHE A 199 -7.06 -15.26 4.42
CA PHE A 199 -6.29 -14.99 5.64
C PHE A 199 -6.95 -13.94 6.52
N VAL A 200 -6.67 -14.03 7.82
CA VAL A 200 -7.13 -13.05 8.82
C VAL A 200 -5.99 -12.17 9.31
N GLU A 201 -6.34 -11.04 9.90
CA GLU A 201 -5.38 -10.09 10.48
C GLU A 201 -4.79 -10.59 11.81
N ILE A 202 -5.63 -11.19 12.68
CA ILE A 202 -5.22 -11.74 13.98
C ILE A 202 -5.79 -13.14 14.19
N GLY A 203 -5.04 -13.99 14.91
CA GLY A 203 -5.38 -15.40 15.15
C GLY A 203 -6.82 -15.68 15.62
N PRO A 204 -7.43 -14.91 16.53
CA PRO A 204 -8.79 -15.18 17.00
C PRO A 204 -9.92 -14.96 15.96
N MET A 205 -9.65 -14.25 14.85
CA MET A 205 -10.66 -14.01 13.82
C MET A 205 -11.05 -15.30 13.10
N LYS A 206 -12.34 -15.43 12.77
CA LYS A 206 -12.90 -16.63 12.11
C LYS A 206 -13.13 -16.48 10.61
N ARG A 207 -13.19 -15.25 10.11
CA ARG A 207 -13.48 -14.95 8.71
C ARG A 207 -12.38 -14.11 8.13
N SER A 208 -11.96 -14.48 6.93
CA SER A 208 -10.87 -13.84 6.22
C SER A 208 -11.26 -12.49 5.64
N GLY A 209 -10.25 -11.69 5.32
CA GLY A 209 -10.40 -10.41 4.65
C GLY A 209 -9.50 -10.30 3.43
N THR A 210 -9.89 -9.44 2.49
CA THR A 210 -9.18 -9.25 1.22
C THR A 210 -7.77 -8.70 1.45
N ASN A 211 -7.63 -7.68 2.31
CA ASN A 211 -6.32 -7.07 2.59
C ASN A 211 -5.37 -8.00 3.36
N PRO A 212 -5.78 -8.69 4.45
CA PRO A 212 -4.91 -9.68 5.08
C PRO A 212 -4.53 -10.84 4.15
N THR A 213 -5.44 -11.25 3.26
CA THR A 213 -5.14 -12.27 2.22
C THR A 213 -4.05 -11.79 1.26
N ALA A 214 -4.16 -10.57 0.75
CA ALA A 214 -3.13 -10.00 -0.12
C ALA A 214 -1.77 -9.85 0.59
N ALA A 215 -1.76 -9.41 1.85
CA ALA A 215 -0.55 -9.31 2.65
C ALA A 215 0.12 -10.69 2.86
N ALA A 216 -0.67 -11.71 3.21
CA ALA A 216 -0.19 -13.08 3.35
C ALA A 216 0.39 -13.63 2.04
N VAL A 217 -0.33 -13.45 0.93
CA VAL A 217 0.11 -13.89 -0.40
C VAL A 217 1.40 -13.19 -0.80
N ALA A 218 1.54 -11.89 -0.54
CA ALA A 218 2.77 -11.15 -0.84
C ALA A 218 3.97 -11.69 -0.04
N VAL A 219 3.79 -11.98 1.26
CA VAL A 219 4.86 -12.60 2.08
C VAL A 219 5.21 -13.98 1.53
N LEU A 220 4.22 -14.87 1.32
CA LEU A 220 4.49 -16.21 0.79
C LEU A 220 5.15 -16.16 -0.60
N ARG A 221 4.82 -15.14 -1.40
CA ARG A 221 5.47 -14.87 -2.69
C ARG A 221 6.95 -14.52 -2.54
N MET A 222 7.30 -13.63 -1.62
CA MET A 222 8.71 -13.25 -1.34
C MET A 222 9.58 -14.47 -0.99
N TYR A 223 9.00 -15.47 -0.32
CA TYR A 223 9.72 -16.69 0.09
C TYR A 223 9.48 -17.90 -0.82
N ASN A 224 8.75 -17.73 -1.94
CA ASN A 224 8.36 -18.81 -2.86
C ASN A 224 7.77 -20.02 -2.10
N ALA A 225 6.87 -19.73 -1.14
CA ALA A 225 6.38 -20.67 -0.15
C ALA A 225 4.89 -20.97 -0.34
N PHE A 226 4.49 -21.40 -1.53
CA PHE A 226 3.11 -21.75 -1.88
C PHE A 226 3.08 -22.88 -2.92
N ASP A 227 1.94 -23.59 -2.98
CA ASP A 227 1.71 -24.74 -3.87
C ASP A 227 0.34 -24.66 -4.58
N ASP A 228 0.01 -25.68 -5.36
CA ASP A 228 -1.24 -25.74 -6.13
C ASP A 228 -2.50 -25.77 -5.25
N GLU A 229 -2.41 -26.27 -4.02
CA GLU A 229 -3.54 -26.30 -3.07
C GLU A 229 -3.81 -24.89 -2.55
N PHE A 230 -2.75 -24.19 -2.13
CA PHE A 230 -2.82 -22.78 -1.75
C PHE A 230 -3.46 -21.91 -2.85
N HIS A 231 -3.09 -22.13 -4.13
CA HIS A 231 -3.70 -21.40 -5.25
C HIS A 231 -5.22 -21.61 -5.35
N GLN A 232 -5.70 -22.83 -5.08
CA GLN A 232 -7.12 -23.16 -5.15
C GLN A 232 -7.91 -22.54 -4.00
N ASP A 233 -7.34 -22.54 -2.80
CA ASP A 233 -7.94 -21.96 -1.60
C ASP A 233 -8.11 -20.44 -1.73
N VAL A 234 -7.02 -19.74 -2.10
CA VAL A 234 -7.09 -18.28 -2.30
C VAL A 234 -8.05 -17.93 -3.42
N ARG A 235 -8.13 -18.74 -4.48
CA ARG A 235 -9.13 -18.55 -5.55
C ARG A 235 -10.56 -18.72 -5.05
N ALA A 236 -10.81 -19.69 -4.17
CA ALA A 236 -12.13 -19.89 -3.58
C ALA A 236 -12.54 -18.66 -2.77
N PHE A 237 -11.67 -18.19 -1.88
CA PHE A 237 -11.89 -16.97 -1.11
C PHE A 237 -12.17 -15.75 -1.99
N LEU A 238 -11.33 -15.48 -2.99
CA LEU A 238 -11.48 -14.31 -3.86
C LEU A 238 -12.79 -14.31 -4.66
N ARG A 239 -13.37 -15.50 -4.92
CA ARG A 239 -14.71 -15.60 -5.51
C ARG A 239 -15.82 -15.23 -4.52
N GLU A 240 -15.64 -15.47 -3.24
CA GLU A 240 -16.62 -15.11 -2.20
C GLU A 240 -16.65 -13.61 -1.91
N VAL A 241 -15.49 -12.95 -1.95
CA VAL A 241 -15.37 -11.50 -1.69
C VAL A 241 -15.47 -10.64 -2.96
N ARG A 242 -15.78 -11.25 -4.11
CA ARG A 242 -16.10 -10.47 -5.30
C ARG A 242 -17.43 -9.72 -5.09
N GLY A 243 -17.44 -8.42 -5.33
CA GLY A 243 -18.64 -7.60 -5.29
C GLY A 243 -19.42 -7.59 -6.60
N ASP A 244 -20.72 -7.29 -6.49
CA ASP A 244 -21.63 -7.15 -7.63
C ASP A 244 -21.34 -5.93 -8.50
N GLU A 245 -20.71 -4.90 -7.91
CA GLU A 245 -20.30 -3.66 -8.58
C GLU A 245 -19.14 -3.87 -9.56
N GLY A 246 -18.45 -5.01 -9.45
CA GLY A 246 -17.33 -5.39 -10.31
C GLY A 246 -15.97 -5.34 -9.62
N GLY A 247 -15.88 -4.80 -8.40
CA GLY A 247 -14.69 -4.80 -7.56
C GLY A 247 -14.66 -5.93 -6.53
N PHE A 248 -13.86 -5.75 -5.48
CA PHE A 248 -13.80 -6.65 -4.32
C PHE A 248 -14.31 -5.96 -3.07
N GLN A 249 -14.97 -6.74 -2.21
CA GLN A 249 -15.39 -6.37 -0.86
C GLN A 249 -14.22 -6.57 0.11
N ALA A 250 -14.20 -5.84 1.23
CA ALA A 250 -13.17 -6.04 2.25
C ALA A 250 -13.25 -7.42 2.93
N ASN A 251 -14.46 -7.98 3.06
CA ASN A 251 -14.74 -9.34 3.52
C ASN A 251 -16.22 -9.67 3.23
N THR A 252 -16.63 -10.93 3.47
CA THR A 252 -17.99 -11.44 3.18
C THR A 252 -19.13 -10.79 3.99
N ARG A 253 -18.85 -9.88 4.93
CA ARG A 253 -19.88 -9.11 5.66
C ARG A 253 -20.08 -7.70 5.12
N ILE A 254 -19.16 -7.22 4.29
CA ILE A 254 -19.20 -5.87 3.75
C ILE A 254 -19.92 -5.94 2.39
N PRO A 255 -21.11 -5.36 2.24
CA PRO A 255 -21.97 -5.63 1.08
C PRO A 255 -21.59 -4.83 -0.17
N PHE A 256 -20.48 -4.10 -0.14
CA PHE A 256 -20.07 -3.15 -1.18
C PHE A 256 -18.58 -3.25 -1.46
N SER A 257 -18.19 -2.89 -2.69
CA SER A 257 -16.79 -2.85 -3.09
C SER A 257 -16.14 -1.51 -2.73
N ASP A 258 -14.84 -1.54 -2.49
CA ASP A 258 -14.00 -0.35 -2.29
C ASP A 258 -12.72 -0.45 -3.13
N SER A 259 -12.05 0.67 -3.40
CA SER A 259 -10.87 0.70 -4.27
C SER A 259 -9.66 0.01 -3.66
N LEU A 260 -9.49 0.03 -2.33
CA LEU A 260 -8.39 -0.63 -1.61
C LEU A 260 -8.50 -2.15 -1.71
N SER A 261 -9.64 -2.73 -1.32
CA SER A 261 -9.93 -4.16 -1.45
C SER A 261 -9.88 -4.60 -2.91
N THR A 262 -10.33 -3.75 -3.83
CA THR A 262 -10.26 -4.04 -5.27
C THR A 262 -8.81 -4.07 -5.77
N PHE A 263 -7.96 -3.14 -5.34
CA PHE A 263 -6.53 -3.16 -5.65
C PHE A 263 -5.85 -4.42 -5.14
N THR A 264 -6.00 -4.74 -3.86
CA THR A 264 -5.34 -5.87 -3.22
C THR A 264 -5.87 -7.21 -3.73
N GLY A 265 -7.19 -7.35 -3.93
CA GLY A 265 -7.79 -8.55 -4.52
C GLY A 265 -7.37 -8.79 -5.98
N LEU A 266 -7.31 -7.73 -6.80
CA LEU A 266 -6.85 -7.84 -8.19
C LEU A 266 -5.35 -8.16 -8.25
N LEU A 267 -4.52 -7.51 -7.43
CA LEU A 267 -3.10 -7.81 -7.32
C LEU A 267 -2.88 -9.27 -6.94
N THR A 268 -3.62 -9.76 -5.94
CA THR A 268 -3.56 -11.17 -5.51
C THR A 268 -3.93 -12.13 -6.63
N CYS A 269 -5.00 -11.84 -7.39
CA CYS A 269 -5.36 -12.63 -8.56
C CYS A 269 -4.19 -12.70 -9.54
N GLN A 270 -3.57 -11.56 -9.83
CA GLN A 270 -2.51 -11.50 -10.82
C GLN A 270 -1.19 -12.12 -10.34
N ASP A 271 -0.82 -11.96 -9.07
CA ASP A 271 0.39 -12.53 -8.47
C ASP A 271 0.34 -14.08 -8.44
N LEU A 272 -0.86 -14.66 -8.31
CA LEU A 272 -1.07 -16.11 -8.31
C LEU A 272 -1.52 -16.68 -9.67
N GLY A 273 -1.66 -15.84 -10.71
CA GLY A 273 -2.19 -16.28 -12.01
C GLY A 273 -3.63 -16.80 -11.95
N ILE A 274 -4.44 -16.30 -11.02
CA ILE A 274 -5.85 -16.68 -10.86
C ILE A 274 -6.72 -15.90 -11.84
N ASP A 275 -7.20 -16.61 -12.85
CA ASP A 275 -8.10 -16.04 -13.86
C ASP A 275 -9.59 -16.14 -13.48
N ASN A 276 -10.38 -15.26 -14.11
CA ASN A 276 -11.84 -15.30 -14.15
C ASN A 276 -12.55 -15.15 -12.79
N VAL A 277 -11.94 -14.43 -11.85
CA VAL A 277 -12.65 -13.99 -10.63
C VAL A 277 -13.51 -12.77 -10.95
N VAL A 278 -12.89 -11.68 -11.42
CA VAL A 278 -13.52 -10.45 -11.90
C VAL A 278 -13.27 -10.24 -13.39
N LYS A 279 -14.12 -9.42 -14.05
CA LYS A 279 -13.90 -9.03 -15.45
C LYS A 279 -13.17 -7.68 -15.50
N PRO A 280 -12.07 -7.52 -16.25
CA PRO A 280 -11.33 -6.26 -16.33
C PRO A 280 -12.19 -5.02 -16.57
N HIS A 281 -13.08 -5.05 -17.57
CA HIS A 281 -13.95 -3.90 -17.89
C HIS A 281 -14.95 -3.54 -16.78
N THR A 282 -15.37 -4.49 -15.94
CA THR A 282 -16.28 -4.19 -14.82
C THR A 282 -15.53 -3.54 -13.68
N VAL A 283 -14.30 -4.00 -13.41
CA VAL A 283 -13.39 -3.39 -12.43
C VAL A 283 -13.06 -1.96 -12.85
N GLU A 284 -12.68 -1.77 -14.12
CA GLU A 284 -12.38 -0.44 -14.67
C GLU A 284 -13.56 0.52 -14.55
N ARG A 285 -14.76 0.08 -14.94
CA ARG A 285 -15.98 0.90 -14.82
C ARG A 285 -16.27 1.27 -13.36
N PHE A 286 -16.11 0.33 -12.43
CA PHE A 286 -16.26 0.59 -11.00
C PHE A 286 -15.28 1.66 -10.52
N ILE A 287 -13.98 1.50 -10.81
CA ILE A 287 -12.94 2.45 -10.39
C ILE A 287 -13.15 3.84 -11.02
N ASN A 288 -13.49 3.91 -12.31
CA ASN A 288 -13.78 5.18 -12.97
C ASN A 288 -14.99 5.91 -12.35
N ALA A 289 -15.97 5.18 -11.78
CA ALA A 289 -17.09 5.79 -11.07
C ALA A 289 -16.70 6.43 -9.72
N LEU A 290 -15.53 6.07 -9.18
CA LEU A 290 -14.96 6.65 -7.96
C LEU A 290 -14.11 7.91 -8.24
N GLU A 291 -13.85 8.23 -9.50
CA GLU A 291 -13.04 9.39 -9.87
C GLU A 291 -13.81 10.71 -9.72
N PHE A 292 -13.12 11.74 -9.20
CA PHE A 292 -13.64 13.11 -9.22
C PHE A 292 -13.24 13.85 -10.51
N PRO A 293 -14.11 14.73 -11.04
CA PRO A 293 -13.82 15.49 -12.26
C PRO A 293 -12.53 16.30 -12.19
N ASP A 294 -12.19 16.85 -11.02
CA ASP A 294 -11.01 17.70 -10.81
C ASP A 294 -9.75 16.92 -10.35
N GLY A 295 -9.85 15.59 -10.31
CA GLY A 295 -8.78 14.70 -9.87
C GLY A 295 -9.01 14.13 -8.47
N GLY A 296 -8.31 13.03 -8.18
CA GLY A 296 -8.50 12.25 -6.97
C GLY A 296 -9.64 11.24 -7.10
N PHE A 297 -9.66 10.28 -6.18
CA PHE A 297 -10.68 9.25 -6.08
C PHE A 297 -11.21 9.17 -4.65
N ARG A 298 -12.48 8.82 -4.52
CA ARG A 298 -13.08 8.39 -3.25
C ARG A 298 -12.81 6.91 -2.99
N GLY A 299 -12.92 6.49 -1.73
CA GLY A 299 -12.69 5.08 -1.38
C GLY A 299 -13.78 4.14 -1.87
N ALA A 300 -15.03 4.61 -1.85
CA ALA A 300 -16.18 3.83 -2.28
C ALA A 300 -17.37 4.73 -2.65
N GLY A 301 -18.47 4.14 -3.14
CA GLY A 301 -19.58 4.89 -3.74
C GLY A 301 -20.32 5.87 -2.81
N TRP A 302 -20.25 5.68 -1.49
CA TRP A 302 -20.87 6.56 -0.49
C TRP A 302 -19.90 7.61 0.07
N ASP A 303 -18.63 7.56 -0.29
CA ASP A 303 -17.66 8.54 0.14
C ASP A 303 -17.79 9.81 -0.73
N GLU A 304 -17.78 10.96 -0.08
CA GLU A 304 -18.08 12.25 -0.69
C GLU A 304 -16.82 13.04 -1.02
N GLN A 305 -15.66 12.59 -0.56
CA GLN A 305 -14.41 13.32 -0.70
C GLN A 305 -13.35 12.51 -1.45
N ALA A 306 -12.53 13.23 -2.22
CA ALA A 306 -11.33 12.69 -2.80
C ALA A 306 -10.28 12.50 -1.71
N ASP A 307 -9.50 11.44 -1.83
CA ASP A 307 -8.52 11.06 -0.85
C ASP A 307 -7.22 10.58 -1.50
N VAL A 308 -6.07 10.98 -0.95
CA VAL A 308 -4.76 10.65 -1.54
C VAL A 308 -4.47 9.14 -1.47
N GLU A 309 -4.81 8.49 -0.37
CA GLU A 309 -4.64 7.04 -0.20
C GLU A 309 -5.52 6.26 -1.19
N TYR A 310 -6.81 6.57 -1.28
CA TYR A 310 -7.69 5.91 -2.24
C TYR A 310 -7.43 6.30 -3.69
N THR A 311 -6.85 7.48 -3.93
CA THR A 311 -6.31 7.86 -5.24
C THR A 311 -5.18 6.93 -5.66
N PHE A 312 -4.25 6.62 -4.76
CA PHE A 312 -3.20 5.63 -5.03
C PHE A 312 -3.81 4.26 -5.38
N TYR A 313 -4.75 3.77 -4.58
CA TYR A 313 -5.34 2.45 -4.83
C TYR A 313 -6.12 2.38 -6.14
N ALA A 314 -6.90 3.40 -6.46
CA ALA A 314 -7.62 3.49 -7.73
C ALA A 314 -6.67 3.54 -8.94
N LEU A 315 -5.64 4.40 -8.89
CA LEU A 315 -4.58 4.44 -9.91
C LEU A 315 -3.84 3.10 -10.01
N GLY A 316 -3.61 2.45 -8.86
CA GLY A 316 -3.06 1.10 -8.78
C GLY A 316 -3.91 0.10 -9.55
N VAL A 317 -5.23 0.10 -9.37
CA VAL A 317 -6.12 -0.79 -10.13
C VAL A 317 -6.04 -0.51 -11.63
N LEU A 318 -6.09 0.77 -12.05
CA LEU A 318 -5.95 1.14 -13.46
C LEU A 318 -4.60 0.69 -14.05
N GLY A 319 -3.53 0.80 -13.26
CA GLY A 319 -2.20 0.29 -13.59
C GLY A 319 -2.20 -1.24 -13.75
N LEU A 320 -2.80 -1.99 -12.83
CA LEU A 320 -2.89 -3.45 -12.93
C LEU A 320 -3.71 -3.93 -14.15
N LEU A 321 -4.70 -3.16 -14.58
CA LEU A 321 -5.51 -3.47 -15.76
C LEU A 321 -4.81 -3.06 -17.07
N GLY A 322 -3.81 -2.18 -17.01
CA GLY A 322 -3.17 -1.59 -18.19
C GLY A 322 -4.13 -0.72 -19.00
N THR A 323 -5.11 -0.10 -18.33
CA THR A 323 -6.19 0.67 -18.93
C THR A 323 -5.95 2.17 -18.81
N GLY A 324 -4.76 2.64 -19.20
CA GLY A 324 -4.49 4.07 -19.33
C GLY A 324 -5.27 4.75 -20.46
N ASP A 325 -6.52 4.36 -20.76
CA ASP A 325 -7.23 4.69 -22.00
C ASP A 325 -6.46 4.21 -23.24
N LYS A 326 -6.62 2.91 -23.57
CA LYS A 326 -6.26 2.47 -24.93
C LYS A 326 -7.13 3.25 -25.91
N PRO A 327 -6.56 3.93 -26.93
CA PRO A 327 -7.37 4.54 -27.96
C PRO A 327 -8.25 3.45 -28.57
N SER A 328 -9.56 3.75 -28.64
CA SER A 328 -10.56 2.90 -29.28
C SER A 328 -10.29 2.76 -30.77
#